data_AF-A0A5J5U9W2-F1
#
_entry.id   AF-A0A5J5U9W2-F1
#
_cell.length_a   1.000
_cell.length_b   1.000
_cell.length_c   1.000
_cell.angle_alpha   90.00
_cell.angle_beta   90.00
_cell.angle_gamma   90.00
#
_symmetry.space_group_name_H-M   'P 1'
#
loop_
_entity.id
_entity.type
_entity.pdbx_description
1 polymer ?
#
loop_
_entity_poly.entity_id
_entity_poly.type
_entity_poly.pdbx_seq_one_letter_code
_entity_poly.pdbx_strand_id
1 'polypeptide(L)'
;MQLQVSLSMRIITISNNNVFIDLMKITVAATHISYRTLFHTILILTFLLPFSFILTAFFTLEDCLGRRLGPRILGRVDDSGRLVKDLYMILNQVNSEEIPEGLKLPDSFSHLVSDMKNNQYDAKTFALMLRATIMKLETEIMESRFSELMNKHFAASSIPRDNILAASVVVTSAVESSLEPSKIVFHIITDKKTYAAMHSWFALNLVSPAIVEVKGVHQFDWLTRENVPLLDVVDNHNDIKDYYHGSHITETNLSDTTRKFASKLEVRSPKYISLLNHLRIYLPKLFPGLEKVIFLDDDVVIQCDLSPLLEIDLHGKVNGAVETCKGEGEWVMSKRFKNYFNFPILL
;
A
#
# COMPACT_ATOMS: atom_id res chain seq x y z
N MET A 1 52.40 9.46 -60.89
CA MET A 1 52.33 8.20 -60.13
C MET A 1 51.72 7.15 -61.05
N GLN A 2 52.53 6.25 -61.59
CA GLN A 2 52.06 5.19 -62.49
C GLN A 2 52.16 3.86 -61.75
N LEU A 3 51.07 3.09 -61.79
CA LEU A 3 50.95 1.82 -61.08
C LEU A 3 50.72 0.75 -62.14
N GLN A 4 51.76 -0.05 -62.39
CA GLN A 4 51.72 -1.10 -63.41
C GLN A 4 51.79 -2.45 -62.70
N VAL A 5 50.72 -3.24 -62.85
CA VAL A 5 50.57 -4.55 -62.22
C VAL A 5 50.76 -5.64 -63.28
N SER A 6 51.72 -6.52 -63.07
CA SER A 6 51.95 -7.69 -63.93
C SER A 6 50.87 -8.76 -63.68
N LEU A 7 50.44 -9.45 -64.76
CA LEU A 7 49.35 -10.42 -64.77
C LEU A 7 49.57 -11.67 -63.88
N SER A 8 50.76 -11.86 -63.31
CA SER A 8 51.05 -12.90 -62.32
C SER A 8 50.94 -12.41 -60.86
N MET A 9 50.58 -11.13 -60.62
CA MET A 9 50.40 -10.51 -59.30
C MET A 9 51.55 -10.71 -58.28
N ARG A 10 52.79 -10.88 -58.73
CA ARG A 10 53.93 -11.11 -57.81
C ARG A 10 54.79 -9.88 -57.53
N ILE A 11 54.66 -8.80 -58.28
CA ILE A 11 55.47 -7.58 -58.08
C ILE A 11 54.61 -6.36 -58.40
N ILE A 12 54.58 -5.40 -57.46
CA ILE A 12 54.01 -4.06 -57.64
C ILE A 12 55.15 -3.06 -57.45
N THR A 13 55.44 -2.26 -58.46
CA THR A 13 56.49 -1.23 -58.39
C THR A 13 55.83 0.15 -58.39
N ILE A 14 56.07 0.92 -57.34
CA ILE A 14 55.62 2.32 -57.21
C ILE A 14 56.87 3.17 -57.11
N SER A 15 57.17 3.97 -58.14
CA SER A 15 58.28 4.93 -58.09
C SER A 15 57.74 6.36 -58.01
N ASN A 16 58.21 7.13 -57.03
CA ASN A 16 58.09 8.58 -57.02
C ASN A 16 59.48 9.20 -56.87
N ASN A 17 59.84 10.09 -57.78
CA ASN A 17 61.15 10.70 -57.89
C ASN A 17 61.38 11.66 -56.73
N ASN A 18 62.29 11.32 -55.80
CA ASN A 18 63.47 12.13 -55.47
C ASN A 18 64.17 11.61 -54.19
N VAL A 19 65.45 11.26 -54.37
CA VAL A 19 66.55 11.22 -53.39
C VAL A 19 66.65 9.97 -52.47
N PHE A 20 67.80 9.29 -52.62
CA PHE A 20 68.39 8.17 -51.85
C PHE A 20 67.55 6.87 -51.71
N ILE A 21 67.85 5.90 -52.58
CA ILE A 21 67.29 4.54 -52.57
C ILE A 21 68.05 3.71 -51.55
N ASP A 22 67.53 3.63 -50.33
CA ASP A 22 67.87 2.58 -49.37
C ASP A 22 66.90 1.40 -49.60
N LEU A 23 67.42 0.29 -50.09
CA LEU A 23 66.64 -0.91 -50.44
C LEU A 23 66.25 -1.64 -49.15
N MET A 24 65.13 -1.23 -48.54
CA MET A 24 64.52 -1.99 -47.44
C MET A 24 63.91 -3.27 -48.00
N LYS A 25 64.75 -4.31 -48.05
CA LYS A 25 64.46 -5.67 -48.47
C LYS A 25 63.54 -6.32 -47.43
N ILE A 26 62.23 -6.09 -47.52
CA ILE A 26 61.24 -6.82 -46.72
C ILE A 26 61.14 -8.22 -47.34
N THR A 27 62.03 -9.11 -46.89
CA THR A 27 61.87 -10.55 -47.06
C THR A 27 60.65 -10.98 -46.26
N VAL A 28 59.49 -11.05 -46.90
CA VAL A 28 58.39 -11.86 -46.39
C VAL A 28 58.89 -13.30 -46.46
N ALA A 29 59.33 -13.82 -45.32
CA ALA A 29 59.59 -15.24 -45.16
C ALA A 29 58.27 -15.95 -45.45
N ALA A 30 58.17 -16.60 -46.61
CA ALA A 30 57.19 -17.62 -46.83
C ALA A 30 57.51 -18.75 -45.85
N THR A 31 56.87 -18.72 -44.67
CA THR A 31 56.91 -19.84 -43.75
C THR A 31 56.24 -21.00 -44.47
N HIS A 32 57.05 -21.92 -44.98
CA HIS A 32 56.60 -23.22 -45.45
C HIS A 32 56.03 -23.98 -44.26
N ILE A 33 54.78 -23.71 -43.90
CA ILE A 33 54.02 -24.58 -43.02
C ILE A 33 53.83 -25.87 -43.81
N SER A 34 54.52 -26.92 -43.38
CA SER A 34 54.44 -28.22 -44.04
C SER A 34 52.99 -28.65 -44.13
N TYR A 35 52.53 -28.95 -45.34
CA TYR A 35 51.18 -29.43 -45.62
C TYR A 35 50.84 -30.66 -44.75
N ARG A 36 51.85 -31.43 -44.35
CA ARG A 36 51.73 -32.56 -43.43
C ARG A 36 51.30 -32.13 -42.03
N THR A 37 51.86 -31.04 -41.51
CA THR A 37 51.47 -30.49 -40.20
C THR A 37 50.09 -29.85 -40.27
N LEU A 38 49.79 -29.10 -41.33
CA LEU A 38 48.46 -28.53 -41.58
C LEU A 38 47.37 -29.60 -41.71
N PHE A 39 47.67 -30.67 -42.43
CA PHE A 39 46.77 -31.81 -42.59
C PHE A 39 46.49 -32.48 -41.24
N HIS A 40 47.52 -32.74 -40.42
CA HIS A 40 47.32 -33.32 -39.09
C HIS A 40 46.58 -32.37 -38.15
N THR A 41 46.83 -31.06 -38.20
CA THR A 41 46.08 -30.09 -37.39
C THR A 41 44.61 -30.02 -37.78
N ILE A 42 44.31 -30.04 -39.08
CA ILE A 42 42.93 -30.04 -39.58
C ILE A 42 42.25 -31.36 -39.18
N LEU A 43 42.93 -32.50 -39.35
CA LEU A 43 42.42 -33.82 -38.98
C LEU A 43 42.06 -33.90 -37.49
N ILE A 44 42.97 -33.43 -36.61
CA ILE A 44 42.74 -33.38 -35.15
C ILE A 44 41.56 -32.45 -34.84
N LEU A 45 41.48 -31.29 -35.48
CA LEU A 45 40.40 -30.34 -35.25
C LEU A 45 39.04 -30.91 -35.70
N THR A 46 38.98 -31.59 -36.86
CA THR A 46 37.77 -32.30 -37.31
C THR A 46 37.37 -33.44 -36.39
N PHE A 47 38.32 -34.08 -35.70
CA PHE A 47 38.01 -35.13 -34.73
C PHE A 47 37.55 -34.56 -33.39
N LEU A 48 38.16 -33.47 -32.91
CA LEU A 48 37.85 -32.87 -31.60
C LEU A 48 36.62 -31.96 -31.60
N LEU A 49 36.30 -31.28 -32.71
CA LEU A 49 35.13 -30.40 -32.81
C LEU A 49 33.81 -31.12 -32.51
N PRO A 50 33.55 -32.33 -33.05
CA PRO A 50 32.37 -33.11 -32.68
C PRO A 50 32.32 -33.44 -31.19
N PHE A 51 33.45 -33.84 -30.56
CA PHE A 51 33.46 -34.12 -29.13
C PHE A 51 33.22 -32.87 -28.28
N SER A 52 33.80 -31.73 -28.67
CA SER A 52 33.53 -30.46 -28.00
C SER A 52 32.06 -30.08 -28.11
N PHE A 53 31.46 -30.20 -29.29
CA PHE A 53 30.03 -29.91 -29.52
C PHE A 53 29.12 -30.89 -28.78
N ILE A 54 29.46 -32.18 -28.75
CA ILE A 54 28.74 -33.20 -27.97
C ILE A 54 28.88 -32.93 -26.47
N LEU A 55 30.04 -32.46 -25.99
CA LEU A 55 30.25 -32.16 -24.59
C LEU A 55 29.48 -30.90 -24.15
N THR A 56 29.50 -29.82 -24.92
CA THR A 56 28.65 -28.64 -24.64
C THR A 56 27.17 -28.96 -24.82
N ALA A 57 26.79 -29.76 -25.81
CA ALA A 57 25.43 -30.26 -25.94
C ALA A 57 25.05 -31.13 -24.73
N PHE A 58 25.93 -32.00 -24.24
CA PHE A 58 25.68 -32.83 -23.06
C PHE A 58 25.50 -31.98 -21.80
N PHE A 59 26.36 -31.00 -21.53
CA PHE A 59 26.20 -30.12 -20.36
C PHE A 59 24.98 -29.20 -20.46
N THR A 60 24.66 -28.67 -21.64
CA THR A 60 23.45 -27.85 -21.85
C THR A 60 22.16 -28.69 -21.82
N LEU A 61 22.23 -29.95 -22.27
CA LEU A 61 21.16 -30.92 -22.10
C LEU A 61 21.08 -31.38 -20.64
N GLU A 62 22.17 -31.55 -19.90
CA GLU A 62 22.16 -31.92 -18.48
C GLU A 62 21.49 -30.82 -17.62
N ASP A 63 21.67 -29.55 -17.98
CA ASP A 63 20.98 -28.42 -17.32
C ASP A 63 19.47 -28.33 -17.67
N CYS A 64 19.08 -28.67 -18.91
CA CYS A 64 17.67 -28.69 -19.33
C CYS A 64 16.91 -29.99 -19.00
N LEU A 65 17.62 -31.12 -18.98
CA LEU A 65 17.10 -32.48 -18.82
C LEU A 65 17.33 -33.02 -17.40
N GLY A 66 18.16 -32.34 -16.59
CA GLY A 66 18.23 -32.50 -15.13
C GLY A 66 16.91 -32.19 -14.41
N ARG A 67 15.93 -31.62 -15.12
CA ARG A 67 14.53 -31.53 -14.67
C ARG A 67 13.58 -32.59 -15.23
N ARG A 68 13.98 -33.50 -16.13
CA ARG A 68 13.01 -34.44 -16.73
C ARG A 68 13.45 -35.87 -17.05
N LEU A 69 14.73 -36.21 -17.19
CA LEU A 69 15.15 -37.57 -17.57
C LEU A 69 16.54 -37.93 -16.99
N GLY A 70 16.59 -38.28 -15.70
CA GLY A 70 17.75 -38.93 -15.09
C GLY A 70 17.76 -40.45 -15.35
N PRO A 71 18.93 -41.11 -15.41
CA PRO A 71 19.03 -42.56 -15.58
C PRO A 71 18.43 -43.27 -14.37
N ARG A 72 17.32 -43.97 -14.62
CA ARG A 72 16.54 -44.76 -13.66
C ARG A 72 17.23 -46.07 -13.23
N ILE A 73 18.57 -46.08 -13.14
CA ILE A 73 19.38 -47.30 -12.88
C ILE A 73 20.30 -47.16 -11.66
N LEU A 74 20.51 -45.95 -11.12
CA LEU A 74 21.04 -45.79 -9.76
C LEU A 74 20.04 -44.95 -8.97
N GLY A 75 19.25 -45.60 -8.12
CA GLY A 75 18.20 -45.00 -7.33
C GLY A 75 18.72 -43.90 -6.41
N ARG A 76 18.76 -42.66 -6.92
CA ARG A 76 18.66 -41.49 -6.08
C ARG A 76 17.17 -41.36 -5.75
N VAL A 77 16.80 -41.92 -4.60
CA VAL A 77 15.51 -41.61 -3.98
C VAL A 77 15.44 -40.08 -3.89
N ASP A 78 14.37 -39.48 -4.40
CA ASP A 78 14.09 -38.06 -4.17
C ASP A 78 13.84 -37.88 -2.67
N ASP A 79 14.92 -37.73 -1.91
CA ASP A 79 14.88 -37.57 -0.46
C ASP A 79 14.08 -36.33 -0.07
N SER A 80 14.01 -35.31 -0.93
CA SER A 80 13.17 -34.12 -0.70
C SER A 80 11.68 -34.45 -0.69
N GLY A 81 11.20 -35.23 -1.66
CA GLY A 81 9.79 -35.68 -1.73
C GLY A 81 9.44 -36.61 -0.58
N ARG A 82 10.41 -37.42 -0.13
CA ARG A 82 10.28 -38.27 1.05
C ARG A 82 10.19 -37.45 2.34
N LEU A 83 11.07 -36.48 2.53
CA LEU A 83 11.07 -35.58 3.69
C LEU A 83 9.76 -34.78 3.82
N VAL A 84 9.23 -34.25 2.70
CA VAL A 84 7.95 -33.53 2.71
C VAL A 84 6.79 -34.46 3.08
N LYS A 85 6.79 -35.69 2.56
CA LYS A 85 5.77 -36.70 2.90
C LYS A 85 5.85 -37.10 4.37
N ASP A 86 7.05 -37.28 4.90
CA ASP A 86 7.30 -37.61 6.30
C ASP A 86 6.85 -36.45 7.21
N LEU A 87 7.15 -35.20 6.84
CA LEU A 87 6.68 -34.01 7.56
C LEU A 87 5.15 -33.91 7.55
N TYR A 88 4.50 -34.14 6.41
CA TYR A 88 3.04 -34.16 6.32
C TYR A 88 2.43 -35.23 7.24
N MET A 89 3.02 -36.44 7.29
CA MET A 89 2.56 -37.51 8.15
C MET A 89 2.65 -37.11 9.64
N ILE A 90 3.74 -36.45 10.03
CA ILE A 90 3.94 -35.93 11.39
C ILE A 90 2.93 -34.83 11.72
N LEU A 91 2.73 -33.86 10.82
CA LEU A 91 1.76 -32.77 11.02
C LEU A 91 0.34 -33.31 11.18
N ASN A 92 -0.05 -34.30 10.37
CA ASN A 92 -1.37 -34.92 10.45
C ASN A 92 -1.55 -35.70 11.75
N GLN A 93 -0.50 -36.37 12.24
CA GLN A 93 -0.52 -37.05 13.54
C GLN A 93 -0.67 -36.05 14.69
N VAL A 94 0.08 -34.94 14.64
CA VAL A 94 0.06 -33.89 15.66
C VAL A 94 -1.27 -33.13 15.72
N ASN A 95 -2.07 -33.14 14.64
CA ASN A 95 -3.39 -32.50 14.62
C ASN A 95 -4.36 -33.08 15.68
N SER A 96 -4.19 -34.35 16.06
CA SER A 96 -5.04 -35.04 17.04
C SER A 96 -4.41 -35.17 18.44
N GLU A 97 -3.15 -34.74 18.62
CA GLU A 97 -2.47 -34.80 19.91
C GLU A 97 -2.74 -33.54 20.76
N GLU A 98 -2.69 -33.66 22.09
CA GLU A 98 -2.82 -32.50 22.99
C GLU A 98 -1.50 -31.71 23.05
N ILE A 99 -1.61 -30.38 23.08
CA ILE A 99 -0.45 -29.50 23.20
C ILE A 99 -0.04 -29.45 24.69
N PRO A 100 1.24 -29.68 25.05
CA PRO A 100 1.69 -29.62 26.43
C PRO A 100 1.55 -28.20 27.03
N GLU A 101 0.93 -28.07 28.21
CA GLU A 101 0.66 -26.78 28.87
C GLU A 101 1.91 -25.95 29.24
N GLY A 102 3.10 -26.57 29.27
CA GLY A 102 4.37 -25.91 29.59
C GLY A 102 5.23 -25.49 28.39
N LEU A 103 4.72 -25.63 27.16
CA LEU A 103 5.50 -25.35 25.95
C LEU A 103 5.72 -23.83 25.78
N LYS A 104 6.96 -23.37 25.91
CA LYS A 104 7.32 -21.96 25.66
C LYS A 104 7.22 -21.66 24.16
N LEU A 105 6.27 -20.81 23.79
CA LEU A 105 6.06 -20.41 22.40
C LEU A 105 6.91 -19.17 22.07
N PRO A 106 7.55 -19.12 20.89
CA PRO A 106 8.25 -17.94 20.44
C PRO A 106 7.29 -16.80 20.10
N ASP A 107 7.72 -15.56 20.36
CA ASP A 107 6.92 -14.35 20.12
C ASP A 107 7.00 -13.83 18.68
N SER A 108 7.98 -14.31 17.90
CA SER A 108 8.15 -13.90 16.51
C SER A 108 8.76 -15.00 15.66
N PHE A 109 8.62 -14.87 14.34
CA PHE A 109 9.24 -15.79 13.40
C PHE A 109 10.78 -15.81 13.52
N SER A 110 11.41 -14.66 13.73
CA SER A 110 12.87 -14.60 13.91
C SER A 110 13.30 -15.28 15.21
N HIS A 111 12.51 -15.15 16.27
CA HIS A 111 12.75 -15.85 17.52
C HIS A 111 12.58 -17.37 17.33
N LEU A 112 11.55 -17.83 16.63
CA LEU A 112 11.37 -19.24 16.27
C LEU A 112 12.57 -19.80 15.49
N VAL A 113 13.05 -19.08 14.47
CA VAL A 113 14.21 -19.53 13.67
C VAL A 113 15.50 -19.57 14.51
N SER A 114 15.70 -18.60 15.39
CA SER A 114 16.83 -18.59 16.33
C SER A 114 16.75 -19.77 17.30
N ASP A 115 15.57 -20.02 17.86
CA ASP A 115 15.32 -21.10 18.80
C ASP A 115 15.57 -22.46 18.13
N MET A 116 15.09 -22.66 16.91
CA MET A 116 15.35 -23.85 16.09
C MET A 116 16.82 -24.07 15.73
N LYS A 117 17.59 -22.99 15.58
CA LYS A 117 19.02 -23.10 15.27
C LYS A 117 19.83 -23.50 16.50
N ASN A 118 19.44 -23.00 17.66
CA ASN A 118 20.18 -23.17 18.91
C ASN A 118 19.77 -24.44 19.68
N ASN A 119 18.52 -24.88 19.51
CA ASN A 119 17.99 -26.09 20.13
C ASN A 119 17.75 -27.17 19.08
N GLN A 120 18.16 -28.41 19.36
CA GLN A 120 17.85 -29.54 18.49
C GLN A 120 16.44 -30.05 18.79
N TYR A 121 15.47 -29.69 17.93
CA TYR A 121 14.12 -30.23 18.01
C TYR A 121 13.98 -31.48 17.17
N ASP A 122 13.28 -32.48 17.71
CA ASP A 122 12.72 -33.57 16.91
C ASP A 122 11.56 -33.05 16.06
N ALA A 123 11.33 -33.69 14.91
CA ALA A 123 10.31 -33.27 13.96
C ALA A 123 8.89 -33.24 14.56
N LYS A 124 8.62 -34.10 15.56
CA LYS A 124 7.33 -34.14 16.26
C LYS A 124 7.16 -32.95 17.20
N THR A 125 8.15 -32.63 18.04
CA THR A 125 8.13 -31.42 18.87
C THR A 125 8.06 -30.15 18.03
N PHE A 126 8.77 -30.09 16.89
CA PHE A 126 8.65 -28.97 15.96
C PHE A 126 7.21 -28.81 15.42
N ALA A 127 6.59 -29.91 14.99
CA ALA A 127 5.21 -29.88 14.51
C ALA A 127 4.21 -29.44 15.60
N LEU A 128 4.40 -29.89 16.85
CA LEU A 128 3.59 -29.46 17.99
C LEU A 128 3.77 -27.96 18.28
N MET A 129 5.01 -27.48 18.26
CA MET A 129 5.32 -26.06 18.44
C MET A 129 4.74 -25.21 17.32
N LEU A 130 4.84 -25.64 16.06
CA LEU A 130 4.26 -24.96 14.91
C LEU A 130 2.73 -24.90 15.01
N ARG A 131 2.07 -25.99 15.39
CA ARG A 131 0.62 -25.99 15.62
C ARG A 131 0.23 -25.02 16.73
N ALA A 132 0.95 -25.04 17.84
CA ALA A 132 0.69 -24.18 18.99
C ALA A 132 0.93 -22.69 18.68
N THR A 133 1.96 -22.35 17.89
CA THR A 133 2.18 -20.96 17.45
C THR A 133 1.10 -20.49 16.49
N ILE A 134 0.67 -21.33 15.54
CA ILE A 134 -0.46 -21.01 14.64
C ILE A 134 -1.74 -20.79 15.45
N MET A 135 -2.07 -21.69 16.39
CA MET A 135 -3.27 -21.54 17.23
C MET A 135 -3.22 -20.29 18.11
N LYS A 136 -2.05 -19.96 18.68
CA LYS A 136 -1.85 -18.70 19.42
C LYS A 136 -2.11 -17.50 18.51
N LEU A 137 -1.54 -17.50 17.30
CA LEU A 137 -1.72 -16.42 16.33
C LEU A 137 -3.18 -16.28 15.88
N GLU A 138 -3.87 -17.40 15.61
CA GLU A 138 -5.30 -17.40 15.26
C GLU A 138 -6.16 -16.84 16.41
N THR A 139 -5.81 -17.17 17.65
CA THR A 139 -6.48 -16.65 18.85
C THR A 139 -6.27 -15.15 18.99
N GLU A 140 -5.02 -14.68 18.89
CA GLU A 140 -4.70 -13.24 18.94
C GLU A 140 -5.40 -12.45 17.80
N ILE A 141 -5.47 -13.03 16.59
CA ILE A 141 -6.21 -12.44 15.46
C ILE A 141 -7.71 -12.37 15.76
N MET A 142 -8.28 -13.44 16.33
CA MET A 142 -9.70 -13.49 16.67
C MET A 142 -10.04 -12.47 17.76
N GLU A 143 -9.23 -12.37 18.81
CA GLU A 143 -9.39 -11.39 19.88
C GLU A 143 -9.28 -9.95 19.35
N SER A 144 -8.31 -9.67 18.47
CA SER A 144 -8.18 -8.37 17.83
C SER A 144 -9.40 -8.02 16.99
N ARG A 145 -9.91 -8.96 16.19
CA ARG A 145 -11.13 -8.75 15.38
C ARG A 145 -12.37 -8.57 16.25
N PHE A 146 -12.47 -9.33 17.34
CA PHE A 146 -13.58 -9.21 18.27
C PHE A 146 -13.56 -7.84 18.96
N SER A 147 -12.38 -7.36 19.37
CA SER A 147 -12.20 -6.01 19.90
C SER A 147 -12.63 -4.95 18.88
N GLU A 148 -12.21 -5.07 17.62
CA GLU A 148 -12.60 -4.16 16.54
C GLU A 148 -14.13 -4.13 16.31
N LEU A 149 -14.80 -5.28 16.36
CA LEU A 149 -16.26 -5.37 16.18
C LEU A 149 -17.06 -4.89 17.40
N MET A 150 -16.51 -5.03 18.61
CA MET A 150 -17.19 -4.64 19.84
C MET A 150 -17.02 -3.16 20.19
N ASN A 151 -16.01 -2.52 19.61
CA ASN A 151 -15.76 -1.10 19.83
C ASN A 151 -16.74 -0.23 19.04
N LYS A 152 -17.19 0.84 19.70
CA LYS A 152 -18.09 1.83 19.15
C LYS A 152 -17.24 2.95 18.53
N HIS A 153 -17.30 3.03 17.21
CA HIS A 153 -16.47 3.97 16.46
C HIS A 153 -17.22 5.26 16.16
N PHE A 154 -16.64 6.36 16.62
CA PHE A 154 -17.10 7.71 16.35
C PHE A 154 -16.04 8.44 15.54
N ALA A 155 -16.45 9.20 14.53
CA ALA A 155 -15.58 10.10 13.79
C ALA A 155 -16.00 11.54 14.07
N ALA A 156 -15.04 12.41 14.36
CA ALA A 156 -15.27 13.84 14.47
C ALA A 156 -14.34 14.59 13.51
N SER A 157 -14.87 15.57 12.79
CA SER A 157 -14.05 16.46 11.97
C SER A 157 -13.89 17.79 12.69
N SER A 158 -12.66 18.21 12.98
CA SER A 158 -12.38 19.51 13.64
C SER A 158 -12.30 20.67 12.64
N ILE A 159 -12.96 20.57 11.49
CA ILE A 159 -12.64 21.35 10.31
C ILE A 159 -13.90 21.99 9.72
N PRO A 160 -13.87 23.29 9.32
CA PRO A 160 -12.71 24.17 9.10
C PRO A 160 -12.38 25.12 10.24
N ARG A 161 -12.91 24.89 11.45
CA ARG A 161 -12.64 25.82 12.55
C ARG A 161 -11.31 25.60 13.27
N ASP A 162 -10.54 24.57 12.89
CA ASP A 162 -9.22 24.29 13.46
C ASP A 162 -9.25 24.33 14.99
N ASN A 163 -10.40 23.92 15.56
CA ASN A 163 -10.75 24.26 16.92
C ASN A 163 -10.59 23.03 17.80
N ILE A 164 -9.38 22.91 18.36
CA ILE A 164 -9.01 21.89 19.33
C ILE A 164 -10.00 21.86 20.50
N LEU A 165 -10.49 23.02 20.95
CA LEU A 165 -11.46 23.08 22.05
C LEU A 165 -12.82 22.52 21.64
N ALA A 166 -13.27 22.81 20.42
CA ALA A 166 -14.52 22.26 19.91
C ALA A 166 -14.45 20.73 19.81
N ALA A 167 -13.36 20.20 19.23
CA ALA A 167 -13.11 18.76 19.20
C ALA A 167 -13.05 18.16 20.61
N SER A 168 -12.38 18.84 21.55
CA SER A 168 -12.33 18.42 22.95
C SER A 168 -13.71 18.35 23.58
N VAL A 169 -14.57 19.35 23.36
CA VAL A 169 -15.94 19.36 23.90
C VAL A 169 -16.77 18.22 23.30
N VAL A 170 -16.70 17.99 21.99
CA VAL A 170 -17.41 16.87 21.33
C VAL A 170 -16.97 15.53 21.93
N VAL A 171 -15.66 15.29 22.01
CA VAL A 171 -15.12 14.02 22.53
C VAL A 171 -15.46 13.85 24.02
N THR A 172 -15.20 14.86 24.85
CA THR A 172 -15.47 14.79 26.29
C THR A 172 -16.96 14.59 26.55
N SER A 173 -17.84 15.37 25.90
CA SER A 173 -19.28 15.24 26.13
C SER A 173 -19.84 13.89 25.67
N ALA A 174 -19.31 13.31 24.58
CA ALA A 174 -19.71 12.00 24.12
C ALA A 174 -19.22 10.86 25.03
N VAL A 175 -18.00 10.96 25.56
CA VAL A 175 -17.47 9.97 26.51
C VAL A 175 -18.21 10.05 27.85
N GLU A 176 -18.45 11.25 28.37
CA GLU A 176 -19.18 11.46 29.63
C GLU A 176 -20.65 11.02 29.55
N SER A 177 -21.26 11.16 28.38
CA SER A 177 -22.65 10.76 28.17
C SER A 177 -22.84 9.27 27.84
N SER A 178 -21.75 8.52 27.63
CA SER A 178 -21.80 7.11 27.22
C SER A 178 -22.00 6.17 28.39
N LEU A 179 -22.78 5.11 28.16
CA LEU A 179 -22.94 4.01 29.12
C LEU A 179 -21.72 3.10 29.20
N GLU A 180 -20.95 2.99 28.11
CA GLU A 180 -19.77 2.13 28.00
C GLU A 180 -18.59 2.88 27.38
N PRO A 181 -18.01 3.85 28.11
CA PRO A 181 -16.96 4.72 27.56
C PRO A 181 -15.67 3.97 27.21
N SER A 182 -15.41 2.81 27.82
CA SER A 182 -14.22 1.98 27.54
C SER A 182 -14.25 1.29 26.18
N LYS A 183 -15.44 1.17 25.57
CA LYS A 183 -15.62 0.61 24.22
C LYS A 183 -15.55 1.68 23.13
N ILE A 184 -15.39 2.95 23.51
CA ILE A 184 -15.41 4.05 22.54
C ILE A 184 -14.02 4.24 21.92
N VAL A 185 -14.02 4.31 20.59
CA VAL A 185 -12.86 4.74 19.80
C VAL A 185 -13.25 5.97 18.99
N PHE A 186 -12.63 7.11 19.31
CA PHE A 186 -12.83 8.39 18.65
C PHE A 186 -11.75 8.65 17.60
N HIS A 187 -12.16 8.76 16.34
CA HIS A 187 -11.30 9.13 15.22
C HIS A 187 -11.45 10.63 14.93
N ILE A 188 -10.45 11.44 15.27
CA ILE A 188 -10.43 12.88 15.01
C ILE A 188 -9.72 13.12 13.68
N ILE A 189 -10.46 13.58 12.69
CA ILE A 189 -9.92 13.91 11.36
C ILE A 189 -9.57 15.40 11.35
N THR A 190 -8.33 15.70 10.97
CA THR A 190 -7.77 17.06 11.00
C THR A 190 -6.90 17.33 9.77
N ASP A 191 -6.72 18.60 9.41
CA ASP A 191 -5.90 18.96 8.25
C ASP A 191 -4.39 18.78 8.55
N LYS A 192 -3.53 18.90 7.53
CA LYS A 192 -2.08 18.76 7.73
C LYS A 192 -1.49 19.84 8.66
N LYS A 193 -2.04 21.05 8.65
CA LYS A 193 -1.50 22.19 9.40
C LYS A 193 -1.78 22.07 10.90
N THR A 194 -2.96 21.62 11.25
CA THR A 194 -3.45 21.51 12.64
C THR A 194 -3.15 20.18 13.28
N TYR A 195 -2.79 19.15 12.49
CA TYR A 195 -2.49 17.81 12.98
C TYR A 195 -1.56 17.78 14.19
N ALA A 196 -0.43 18.47 14.13
CA ALA A 196 0.55 18.46 15.22
C ALA A 196 -0.05 19.01 16.52
N ALA A 197 -0.83 20.10 16.44
CA ALA A 197 -1.44 20.73 17.60
C ALA A 197 -2.59 19.86 18.17
N MET A 198 -3.44 19.32 17.31
CA MET A 198 -4.53 18.43 17.70
C MET A 198 -4.00 17.15 18.36
N HIS A 199 -3.02 16.51 17.73
CA HIS A 199 -2.40 15.29 18.25
C HIS A 199 -1.71 15.55 19.59
N SER A 200 -1.01 16.68 19.74
CA SER A 200 -0.38 17.06 21.00
C SER A 200 -1.41 17.32 22.11
N TRP A 201 -2.52 17.98 21.80
CA TRP A 201 -3.58 18.24 22.77
C TRP A 201 -4.18 16.95 23.33
N PHE A 202 -4.57 16.02 22.47
CA PHE A 202 -5.17 14.76 22.91
C PHE A 202 -4.17 13.78 23.51
N ALA A 203 -2.87 13.91 23.23
CA ALA A 203 -1.83 13.18 23.94
C ALA A 203 -1.64 13.69 25.39
N LEU A 204 -1.84 14.99 25.63
CA LEU A 204 -1.71 15.61 26.96
C LEU A 204 -3.01 15.59 27.76
N ASN A 205 -4.16 15.60 27.09
CA ASN A 205 -5.49 15.64 27.69
C ASN A 205 -6.24 14.35 27.36
N LEU A 206 -5.82 13.26 28.00
CA LEU A 206 -6.40 11.93 27.78
C LEU A 206 -7.86 11.89 28.27
N VAL A 207 -8.75 11.37 27.43
CA VAL A 207 -10.18 11.18 27.74
C VAL A 207 -10.43 9.72 28.12
N SER A 208 -9.87 9.30 29.26
CA SER A 208 -10.00 7.92 29.78
C SER A 208 -11.44 7.63 30.23
N PRO A 209 -12.00 6.43 29.99
CA PRO A 209 -11.38 5.22 29.44
C PRO A 209 -11.46 5.07 27.92
N ALA A 210 -11.88 6.10 27.17
CA ALA A 210 -12.00 6.02 25.72
C ALA A 210 -10.64 6.14 25.02
N ILE A 211 -10.56 5.57 23.81
CA ILE A 211 -9.40 5.69 22.92
C ILE A 211 -9.66 6.85 21.96
N VAL A 212 -8.68 7.75 21.80
CA VAL A 212 -8.75 8.87 20.86
C VAL A 212 -7.58 8.77 19.87
N GLU A 213 -7.91 8.61 18.59
CA GLU A 213 -6.98 8.56 17.47
C GLU A 213 -7.09 9.85 16.65
N VAL A 214 -6.01 10.63 16.58
CA VAL A 214 -5.95 11.82 15.72
C VAL A 214 -5.34 11.43 14.37
N LYS A 215 -6.07 11.63 13.28
CA LYS A 215 -5.65 11.32 11.91
C LYS A 215 -5.61 12.59 11.06
N GLY A 216 -4.42 12.92 10.59
CA GLY A 216 -4.22 13.99 9.63
C GLY A 216 -4.61 13.52 8.23
N VAL A 217 -5.24 14.38 7.44
CA VAL A 217 -5.64 14.02 6.06
C VAL A 217 -4.50 13.56 5.16
N HIS A 218 -3.29 14.06 5.44
CA HIS A 218 -2.06 13.67 4.75
C HIS A 218 -1.58 12.24 5.09
N GLN A 219 -2.17 11.57 6.07
CA GLN A 219 -1.86 10.19 6.46
C GLN A 219 -2.72 9.16 5.74
N PHE A 220 -3.72 9.60 4.97
CA PHE A 220 -4.53 8.70 4.16
C PHE A 220 -3.94 8.61 2.76
N ASP A 221 -3.27 7.51 2.45
CA ASP A 221 -2.60 7.28 1.16
C ASP A 221 -3.56 7.36 -0.04
N TRP A 222 -4.85 7.10 0.18
CA TRP A 222 -5.87 7.15 -0.87
C TRP A 222 -6.36 8.58 -1.17
N LEU A 223 -6.15 9.55 -0.26
CA LEU A 223 -6.49 10.96 -0.45
C LEU A 223 -5.48 11.67 -1.38
N THR A 224 -5.33 11.11 -2.58
CA THR A 224 -4.56 11.73 -3.65
C THR A 224 -5.49 12.50 -4.59
N ARG A 225 -4.90 13.50 -5.25
CA ARG A 225 -5.56 14.35 -6.23
C ARG A 225 -6.20 13.55 -7.38
N GLU A 226 -5.63 12.39 -7.69
CA GLU A 226 -6.10 11.46 -8.74
C GLU A 226 -7.33 10.64 -8.30
N ASN A 227 -7.41 10.26 -7.03
CA ASN A 227 -8.48 9.41 -6.50
C ASN A 227 -9.69 10.21 -6.03
N VAL A 228 -9.49 11.49 -5.69
CA VAL A 228 -10.55 12.39 -5.23
C VAL A 228 -10.60 13.58 -6.19
N PRO A 229 -11.48 13.56 -7.21
CA PRO A 229 -11.64 14.66 -8.16
C PRO A 229 -11.95 16.00 -7.48
N LEU A 230 -12.59 15.96 -6.30
CA LEU A 230 -12.88 17.14 -5.48
C LEU A 230 -11.63 17.76 -4.83
N LEU A 231 -10.54 17.00 -4.66
CA LEU A 231 -9.27 17.46 -4.09
C LEU A 231 -8.51 18.32 -5.10
N ASP A 232 -8.52 17.92 -6.39
CA ASP A 232 -7.95 18.71 -7.49
C ASP A 232 -8.71 20.01 -7.73
N VAL A 233 -10.04 19.95 -7.60
CA VAL A 233 -10.89 21.13 -7.57
C VAL A 233 -10.41 22.00 -6.41
N VAL A 234 -10.60 21.61 -5.14
CA VAL A 234 -10.31 22.49 -3.98
C VAL A 234 -8.88 23.04 -3.91
N ASP A 235 -7.86 22.27 -4.32
CA ASP A 235 -6.45 22.70 -4.27
C ASP A 235 -6.08 23.73 -5.35
N ASN A 236 -6.72 23.71 -6.53
CA ASN A 236 -6.36 24.59 -7.67
C ASN A 236 -7.10 25.96 -7.67
N HIS A 237 -7.62 26.39 -6.52
CA HIS A 237 -8.59 27.49 -6.44
C HIS A 237 -7.99 28.90 -6.42
N ASN A 238 -7.43 29.35 -7.55
CA ASN A 238 -7.51 30.78 -7.88
C ASN A 238 -8.91 31.09 -8.46
N ASP A 239 -9.43 30.26 -9.37
CA ASP A 239 -10.72 30.52 -10.05
C ASP A 239 -11.95 30.35 -9.15
N ILE A 240 -11.92 29.46 -8.17
CA ILE A 240 -13.03 29.32 -7.19
C ILE A 240 -12.89 30.35 -6.08
N LYS A 241 -11.67 30.70 -5.68
CA LYS A 241 -11.48 31.87 -4.83
C LYS A 241 -12.02 33.11 -5.53
N ASP A 242 -11.83 33.27 -6.84
CA ASP A 242 -12.39 34.38 -7.63
C ASP A 242 -13.89 34.21 -7.95
N TYR A 243 -14.45 33.00 -7.98
CA TYR A 243 -15.89 32.77 -8.14
C TYR A 243 -16.67 33.02 -6.83
N TYR A 244 -16.09 32.71 -5.68
CA TYR A 244 -16.72 32.87 -4.36
C TYR A 244 -16.30 34.17 -3.63
N HIS A 245 -15.11 34.72 -3.91
CA HIS A 245 -14.60 36.03 -3.45
C HIS A 245 -14.48 37.08 -4.56
N GLY A 246 -14.99 36.81 -5.76
CA GLY A 246 -14.97 37.74 -6.89
C GLY A 246 -15.62 39.08 -6.59
N SER A 247 -14.97 40.13 -7.10
CA SER A 247 -15.41 41.53 -7.21
C SER A 247 -16.70 41.87 -6.45
N HIS A 248 -16.55 42.58 -5.33
CA HIS A 248 -17.60 43.15 -4.49
C HIS A 248 -18.61 44.08 -5.21
N ILE A 249 -18.60 44.19 -6.55
CA ILE A 249 -19.17 45.33 -7.27
C ILE A 249 -20.14 44.93 -8.40
N THR A 250 -20.25 43.66 -8.81
CA THR A 250 -20.90 43.33 -10.09
C THR A 250 -21.94 42.21 -10.10
N GLU A 251 -22.67 41.96 -9.00
CA GLU A 251 -23.82 41.03 -9.09
C GLU A 251 -24.90 41.17 -7.99
N THR A 252 -25.06 42.36 -7.41
CA THR A 252 -26.15 42.63 -6.48
C THR A 252 -27.24 43.43 -7.19
N ASN A 253 -28.14 42.74 -7.89
CA ASN A 253 -29.44 43.33 -8.15
C ASN A 253 -30.18 43.43 -6.81
N LEU A 254 -30.48 44.66 -6.39
CA LEU A 254 -31.22 45.03 -5.17
C LEU A 254 -32.71 44.59 -5.23
N SER A 255 -32.97 43.42 -5.81
CA SER A 255 -34.30 42.81 -5.95
C SER A 255 -34.33 41.37 -5.44
N ASP A 256 -33.19 40.77 -5.09
CA ASP A 256 -33.17 39.46 -4.44
C ASP A 256 -33.63 39.60 -2.98
N THR A 257 -34.61 38.78 -2.59
CA THR A 257 -35.13 38.73 -1.20
C THR A 257 -33.97 38.45 -0.24
N THR A 258 -33.95 39.06 0.96
CA THR A 258 -32.90 38.95 2.00
C THR A 258 -32.44 37.51 2.24
N ARG A 259 -33.36 36.56 2.11
CA ARG A 259 -33.18 35.12 2.23
C ARG A 259 -32.32 34.49 1.11
N LYS A 260 -32.55 34.89 -0.13
CA LYS A 260 -31.80 34.41 -1.32
C LYS A 260 -30.40 35.02 -1.36
N PHE A 261 -30.27 36.23 -0.82
CA PHE A 261 -29.00 36.89 -0.56
C PHE A 261 -28.19 36.17 0.53
N ALA A 262 -28.83 35.84 1.67
CA ALA A 262 -28.19 35.06 2.75
C ALA A 262 -27.71 33.68 2.28
N SER A 263 -28.50 32.94 1.49
CA SER A 263 -28.07 31.66 0.93
C SER A 263 -26.90 31.78 -0.04
N LYS A 264 -26.84 32.86 -0.83
CA LYS A 264 -25.69 33.14 -1.72
C LYS A 264 -24.42 33.47 -0.92
N LEU A 265 -24.56 34.16 0.21
CA LEU A 265 -23.45 34.46 1.14
C LEU A 265 -22.99 33.21 1.90
N GLU A 266 -23.91 32.36 2.33
CA GLU A 266 -23.59 31.15 3.09
C GLU A 266 -22.77 30.16 2.26
N VAL A 267 -23.18 29.94 1.01
CA VAL A 267 -22.47 29.12 0.00
C VAL A 267 -21.06 29.67 -0.31
N ARG A 268 -20.82 30.96 -0.08
CA ARG A 268 -19.51 31.63 -0.21
C ARG A 268 -18.66 31.59 1.05
N SER A 269 -19.13 30.99 2.14
CA SER A 269 -18.30 30.87 3.33
C SER A 269 -17.20 29.81 3.14
N PRO A 270 -16.00 30.02 3.71
CA PRO A 270 -14.94 29.01 3.74
C PRO A 270 -15.38 27.65 4.30
N LYS A 271 -16.49 27.62 5.05
CA LYS A 271 -17.15 26.39 5.52
C LYS A 271 -17.56 25.49 4.35
N TYR A 272 -18.11 26.01 3.26
CA TYR A 272 -18.59 25.17 2.14
C TYR A 272 -17.52 24.85 1.09
N ILE A 273 -16.37 25.52 1.13
CA ILE A 273 -15.25 25.34 0.18
C ILE A 273 -14.20 24.38 0.74
N SER A 274 -14.23 24.11 2.06
CA SER A 274 -13.28 23.19 2.68
C SER A 274 -13.49 21.75 2.17
N LEU A 275 -12.46 21.22 1.48
CA LEU A 275 -12.31 19.82 1.06
C LEU A 275 -12.75 18.81 2.13
N LEU A 276 -12.57 19.19 3.38
CA LEU A 276 -12.73 18.36 4.54
C LEU A 276 -14.20 18.19 4.94
N ASN A 277 -15.09 19.10 4.53
CA ASN A 277 -16.52 18.86 4.62
C ASN A 277 -17.02 17.86 3.57
N HIS A 278 -16.29 17.70 2.46
CA HIS A 278 -16.58 16.67 1.47
C HIS A 278 -16.05 15.28 1.88
N LEU A 279 -15.08 15.21 2.81
CA LEU A 279 -14.60 13.93 3.34
C LEU A 279 -15.68 13.10 4.03
N ARG A 280 -16.75 13.74 4.52
CA ARG A 280 -17.93 13.06 5.11
C ARG A 280 -18.52 12.02 4.16
N ILE A 281 -18.48 12.27 2.84
CA ILE A 281 -18.99 11.35 1.82
C ILE A 281 -18.08 10.12 1.66
N TYR A 282 -16.81 10.27 2.02
CA TYR A 282 -15.79 9.23 1.88
C TYR A 282 -15.49 8.51 3.20
N LEU A 283 -16.34 8.62 4.22
CA LEU A 283 -16.18 7.86 5.48
C LEU A 283 -15.94 6.35 5.26
N PRO A 284 -16.68 5.66 4.36
CA PRO A 284 -16.40 4.24 4.08
C PRO A 284 -15.01 3.99 3.47
N LYS A 285 -14.40 5.00 2.84
CA LYS A 285 -13.04 4.92 2.29
C LYS A 285 -11.97 5.33 3.32
N LEU A 286 -12.31 6.21 4.26
CA LEU A 286 -11.45 6.57 5.39
C LEU A 286 -11.30 5.41 6.37
N PHE A 287 -12.36 4.63 6.58
CA PHE A 287 -12.40 3.53 7.55
C PHE A 287 -12.97 2.24 6.94
N PRO A 288 -12.27 1.60 5.99
CA PRO A 288 -12.80 0.45 5.25
C PRO A 288 -12.95 -0.83 6.09
N GLY A 289 -12.31 -0.92 7.26
CA GLY A 289 -12.43 -2.05 8.18
C GLY A 289 -13.64 -1.98 9.12
N LEU A 290 -14.30 -0.83 9.19
CA LEU A 290 -15.41 -0.59 10.10
C LEU A 290 -16.75 -0.80 9.39
N GLU A 291 -17.70 -1.47 10.08
CA GLU A 291 -19.04 -1.68 9.55
C GLU A 291 -19.87 -0.38 9.55
N LYS A 292 -19.81 0.37 10.65
CA LYS A 292 -20.53 1.65 10.84
C LYS A 292 -19.69 2.63 11.64
N VAL A 293 -19.87 3.92 11.36
CA VAL A 293 -19.21 5.02 12.07
C VAL A 293 -20.21 6.14 12.25
N ILE A 294 -20.38 6.62 13.49
CA ILE A 294 -21.13 7.86 13.71
C ILE A 294 -20.20 9.03 13.49
N PHE A 295 -20.49 9.85 12.49
CA PHE A 295 -19.81 11.11 12.26
C PHE A 295 -20.49 12.24 13.02
N LEU A 296 -19.70 13.04 13.75
CA LEU A 296 -20.12 14.18 14.55
C LEU A 296 -19.44 15.46 14.05
N ASP A 297 -20.22 16.54 13.94
CA ASP A 297 -19.70 17.86 13.58
C ASP A 297 -18.95 18.53 14.75
N ASP A 298 -18.24 19.63 14.49
CA ASP A 298 -17.49 20.36 15.52
C ASP A 298 -18.37 21.25 16.42
N ASP A 299 -19.64 21.45 16.08
CA ASP A 299 -20.61 22.25 16.85
C ASP A 299 -21.70 21.44 17.56
N VAL A 300 -21.46 20.16 17.78
CA VAL A 300 -22.36 19.33 18.60
C VAL A 300 -21.87 19.18 20.03
N VAL A 301 -22.81 19.07 20.96
CA VAL A 301 -22.55 18.66 22.35
C VAL A 301 -23.45 17.48 22.63
N ILE A 302 -22.85 16.38 23.07
CA ILE A 302 -23.56 15.13 23.30
C ILE A 302 -24.06 15.15 24.74
N GLN A 303 -25.34 14.87 24.94
CA GLN A 303 -25.99 14.87 26.26
C GLN A 303 -26.56 13.49 26.64
N CYS A 304 -26.50 12.53 25.72
CA CYS A 304 -27.02 11.19 25.91
C CYS A 304 -26.19 10.16 25.13
N ASP A 305 -26.30 8.89 25.52
CA ASP A 305 -25.59 7.80 24.85
C ASP A 305 -26.05 7.66 23.39
N LEU A 306 -25.10 7.77 22.47
CA LEU A 306 -25.33 7.66 21.02
C LEU A 306 -25.19 6.22 20.51
N SER A 307 -24.79 5.27 21.36
CA SER A 307 -24.65 3.86 21.00
C SER A 307 -25.85 3.27 20.23
N PRO A 308 -27.12 3.57 20.59
CA PRO A 308 -28.28 3.04 19.87
C PRO A 308 -28.33 3.43 18.38
N LEU A 309 -27.64 4.51 17.98
CA LEU A 309 -27.58 4.90 16.57
C LEU A 309 -26.79 3.88 15.73
N LEU A 310 -25.77 3.22 16.29
CA LEU A 310 -25.00 2.18 15.59
C LEU A 310 -25.85 0.92 15.33
N GLU A 311 -26.89 0.69 16.12
CA GLU A 311 -27.78 -0.47 15.98
C GLU A 311 -28.86 -0.29 14.90
N ILE A 312 -29.03 0.93 14.37
CA ILE A 312 -30.02 1.23 13.34
C ILE A 312 -29.69 0.47 12.05
N ASP A 313 -30.66 -0.31 11.54
CA ASP A 313 -30.57 -0.91 10.22
C ASP A 313 -30.71 0.17 9.14
N LEU A 314 -29.65 0.34 8.34
CA LEU A 314 -29.63 1.28 7.21
C LEU A 314 -30.36 0.73 5.98
N HIS A 315 -30.89 -0.49 6.02
CA HIS A 315 -31.61 -1.15 4.92
C HIS A 315 -30.81 -1.16 3.60
N GLY A 316 -29.52 -1.46 3.70
CA GLY A 316 -28.59 -1.48 2.55
C GLY A 316 -28.16 -0.10 2.03
N LYS A 317 -28.50 1.00 2.72
CA LYS A 317 -28.00 2.34 2.39
C LYS A 317 -26.61 2.56 2.98
N VAL A 318 -25.79 3.33 2.26
CA VAL A 318 -24.40 3.62 2.64
C VAL A 318 -24.30 4.64 3.77
N ASN A 319 -25.22 5.62 3.84
CA ASN A 319 -25.21 6.67 4.85
C ASN A 319 -26.62 6.87 5.44
N GLY A 320 -26.69 7.04 6.75
CA GLY A 320 -27.84 7.58 7.48
C GLY A 320 -27.63 9.05 7.84
N ALA A 321 -28.70 9.84 7.87
CA ALA A 321 -28.65 11.23 8.28
C ALA A 321 -29.89 11.57 9.12
N VAL A 322 -29.71 12.39 10.15
CA VAL A 322 -30.81 12.86 10.99
C VAL A 322 -31.65 13.87 10.20
N GLU A 323 -32.98 13.71 10.24
CA GLU A 323 -33.89 14.67 9.62
C GLU A 323 -33.75 16.03 10.32
N THR A 324 -33.39 17.06 9.56
CA THR A 324 -33.35 18.44 10.03
C THR A 324 -34.76 19.02 10.11
N CYS A 325 -34.98 19.99 11.01
CA CYS A 325 -36.27 20.68 11.15
C CYS A 325 -36.87 21.08 9.79
N LYS A 326 -38.09 20.62 9.51
CA LYS A 326 -38.90 21.12 8.39
C LYS A 326 -39.13 22.59 8.67
N GLY A 327 -38.58 23.46 7.84
CA GLY A 327 -38.56 24.91 8.01
C GLY A 327 -39.94 25.57 7.91
N GLU A 328 -40.89 25.15 8.74
CA GLU A 328 -42.22 25.73 8.89
C GLU A 328 -42.19 27.02 9.71
N GLY A 329 -41.11 27.26 10.45
CA GLY A 329 -40.86 28.52 11.16
C GLY A 329 -40.31 29.60 10.23
N GLU A 330 -40.76 30.84 10.41
CA GLU A 330 -40.42 32.02 9.58
C GLU A 330 -38.90 32.27 9.43
N TRP A 331 -38.13 31.79 10.41
CA TRP A 331 -36.67 31.94 10.57
C TRP A 331 -35.86 30.68 10.25
N VAL A 332 -36.50 29.53 10.00
CA VAL A 332 -35.81 28.25 9.78
C VAL A 332 -35.89 27.88 8.30
N MET A 333 -34.75 27.86 7.63
CA MET A 333 -34.66 27.42 6.23
C MET A 333 -35.11 25.96 6.10
N SER A 334 -35.98 25.64 5.13
CA SER A 334 -36.29 24.24 4.84
C SER A 334 -35.03 23.58 4.25
N LYS A 335 -34.39 22.69 5.01
CA LYS A 335 -33.23 21.93 4.57
C LYS A 335 -33.73 20.67 3.84
N ARG A 336 -33.57 20.64 2.51
CA ARG A 336 -33.81 19.44 1.69
C ARG A 336 -32.46 18.86 1.27
N PHE A 337 -32.36 17.54 1.16
CA PHE A 337 -31.14 16.80 0.78
C PHE A 337 -30.49 17.33 -0.53
N LYS A 338 -31.29 17.85 -1.47
CA LYS A 338 -30.82 18.44 -2.73
C LYS A 338 -30.01 19.73 -2.56
N ASN A 339 -30.15 20.43 -1.43
CA ASN A 339 -29.63 21.78 -1.25
C ASN A 339 -28.49 21.87 -0.22
N TYR A 340 -28.39 20.93 0.73
CA TYR A 340 -27.42 20.99 1.83
C TYR A 340 -26.94 19.60 2.22
N PHE A 341 -25.63 19.36 2.12
CA PHE A 341 -24.93 18.17 2.62
C PHE A 341 -24.27 18.45 3.99
N ASN A 342 -24.94 19.22 4.84
CA ASN A 342 -24.44 19.61 6.15
C ASN A 342 -25.34 19.03 7.25
N PHE A 343 -25.14 17.75 7.54
CA PHE A 343 -25.79 17.05 8.63
C PHE A 343 -24.84 17.04 9.84
N PRO A 344 -25.29 17.51 11.03
CA PRO A 344 -24.47 17.50 12.23
C PRO A 344 -24.09 16.10 12.70
N ILE A 345 -24.92 15.11 12.33
CA ILE A 345 -24.73 13.69 12.65
C ILE A 345 -25.00 12.87 11.39
N LEU A 346 -24.05 12.01 11.01
CA LEU A 346 -24.20 11.00 9.95
C LEU A 346 -23.87 9.62 10.53
N LEU A 347 -24.51 8.57 10.00
CA LEU A 347 -24.28 7.17 10.36
C LEU A 347 -23.73 6.37 9.17
#